data_AF-A0A1E7RDY2-F1
#
_entry.id   AF-A0A1E7RDY2-F1
#
_cell.length_a   1.000
_cell.length_b   1.000
_cell.length_c   1.000
_cell.angle_alpha   90.00
_cell.angle_beta   90.00
_cell.angle_gamma   90.00
#
_symmetry.space_group_name_H-M   'P 1'
#
loop_
_entity.id
_entity.type
_entity.pdbx_description
1 polymer ?
#
loop_
_entity_poly.entity_id
_entity_poly.type
_entity_poly.pdbx_seq_one_letter_code
_entity_poly.pdbx_strand_id
1 'polypeptide(L)' 'MNDLAQKIGQAIRVCRSEKKITQEKLALLCNIDRSYLGRIERGEVNITVHKLYEIAHILEVEPHVILPKD' A
#
# COMPACT_ATOMS: atom_id res chain seq x y z
N MET A 1 16.52 11.67 -3.70
CA MET A 1 16.29 10.62 -2.68
C MET A 1 14.80 10.36 -2.67
N ASN A 2 14.35 9.21 -3.20
CA ASN A 2 12.94 8.84 -3.02
C ASN A 2 12.75 8.45 -1.56
N ASP A 3 11.87 9.17 -0.88
CA ASP A 3 11.50 8.93 0.50
C ASP A 3 10.95 7.50 0.65
N LEU A 4 11.23 6.83 1.78
CA LEU A 4 10.85 5.44 2.05
C LEU A 4 9.34 5.23 1.83
N ALA A 5 8.53 6.21 2.25
CA ALA A 5 7.08 6.20 2.06
C ALA A 5 6.68 6.17 0.57
N GLN A 6 7.40 6.86 -0.31
CA GLN A 6 7.12 6.85 -1.76
C GLN A 6 7.42 5.49 -2.38
N LYS A 7 8.53 4.85 -1.99
CA LYS A 7 8.88 3.50 -2.49
C LYS A 7 7.82 2.47 -2.06
N ILE A 8 7.42 2.50 -0.79
CA ILE A 8 6.38 1.63 -0.23
C ILE A 8 5.02 1.88 -0.92
N GLY A 9 4.61 3.16 -1.02
CA GLY A 9 3.35 3.56 -1.65
C GLY A 9 3.24 3.10 -3.10
N GLN A 10 4.33 3.24 -3.86
CA GLN A 10 4.40 2.77 -5.24
C GLN A 10 4.30 1.24 -5.32
N ALA A 11 4.97 0.50 -4.44
CA ALA A 11 4.89 -0.96 -4.41
C ALA A 11 3.47 -1.45 -4.10
N ILE A 12 2.77 -0.83 -3.15
CA ILE A 12 1.35 -1.09 -2.84
C ILE A 12 0.49 -0.86 -4.09
N ARG A 13 0.68 0.28 -4.77
CA ARG A 13 -0.07 0.62 -5.98
C ARG A 13 0.11 -0.39 -7.10
N VAL A 14 1.34 -0.85 -7.31
CA VAL A 14 1.68 -1.87 -8.32
C VAL A 14 0.96 -3.18 -7.98
N CYS A 15 1.15 -3.71 -6.78
CA CYS A 15 0.51 -4.96 -6.33
C CYS A 15 -1.02 -4.88 -6.45
N ARG A 16 -1.62 -3.77 -6.01
CA ARG A 16 -3.08 -3.56 -6.13
C ARG A 16 -3.54 -3.58 -7.59
N SER A 17 -2.80 -2.93 -8.49
CA SER A 17 -3.18 -2.81 -9.89
C SER A 17 -3.03 -4.14 -10.65
N GLU A 18 -1.99 -4.92 -10.35
CA GLU A 18 -1.81 -6.28 -10.88
C GLU A 18 -2.97 -7.20 -10.49
N LYS A 19 -3.49 -7.04 -9.27
CA LYS A 19 -4.69 -7.75 -8.79
C LYS A 19 -6.01 -7.17 -9.29
N LYS A 20 -5.98 -6.11 -10.11
CA LYS A 20 -7.18 -5.42 -10.64
C LYS A 20 -8.13 -4.93 -9.54
N ILE A 21 -7.60 -4.61 -8.37
CA ILE A 21 -8.36 -4.08 -7.23
C ILE A 21 -8.39 -2.54 -7.35
N THR A 22 -9.53 -1.91 -7.15
CA THR A 22 -9.62 -0.44 -7.12
C THR A 22 -9.14 0.12 -5.78
N GLN A 23 -8.76 1.40 -5.72
CA GLN A 23 -8.47 2.06 -4.43
C GLN A 23 -9.69 1.97 -3.50
N GLU A 24 -10.90 2.19 -4.01
CA GLU A 24 -12.14 2.04 -3.24
C GLU A 24 -12.25 0.66 -2.60
N LYS A 25 -11.99 -0.40 -3.38
CA LYS A 25 -12.11 -1.77 -2.91
C LYS A 25 -11.04 -2.12 -1.88
N LEU A 26 -9.78 -1.74 -2.11
CA LEU A 26 -8.71 -1.98 -1.13
C LEU A 26 -8.95 -1.18 0.16
N ALA A 27 -9.37 0.07 0.05
CA ALA A 27 -9.67 0.91 1.22
C ALA A 27 -10.79 0.30 2.07
N LEU A 28 -11.87 -0.17 1.43
CA LEU A 28 -12.96 -0.89 2.09
C LEU A 28 -12.46 -2.15 2.82
N LEU A 29 -11.62 -2.97 2.16
CA LEU A 29 -11.09 -4.21 2.75
C LEU A 29 -10.14 -3.92 3.93
N CYS A 30 -9.35 -2.85 3.85
CA CYS A 30 -8.44 -2.39 4.90
C CYS A 30 -9.15 -1.56 5.99
N ASN A 31 -10.48 -1.40 5.90
CA ASN A 31 -11.28 -0.53 6.75
C ASN A 31 -10.67 0.87 6.95
N ILE A 32 -10.29 1.52 5.84
CA ILE A 32 -9.75 2.88 5.82
C ILE A 32 -10.48 3.75 4.81
N ASP A 33 -10.34 5.06 4.97
CA ASP A 33 -10.81 6.02 3.99
C ASP A 33 -10.05 5.88 2.65
N ARG A 34 -10.78 5.99 1.54
CA ARG A 34 -10.23 5.91 0.18
C ARG A 34 -9.19 7.00 -0.09
N SER A 35 -9.41 8.22 0.41
CA SER A 35 -8.43 9.32 0.30
C SER A 35 -7.16 8.99 1.08
N TYR A 36 -7.28 8.40 2.28
CA TYR A 36 -6.13 7.93 3.05
C TYR A 36 -5.32 6.88 2.27
N LEU A 37 -5.97 5.86 1.67
CA LEU A 37 -5.27 4.92 0.80
C LEU A 37 -4.57 5.61 -0.38
N GLY A 38 -5.23 6.58 -1.01
CA GLY A 38 -4.64 7.36 -2.09
C GLY A 38 -3.37 8.11 -1.65
N ARG A 39 -3.37 8.70 -0.44
CA ARG A 39 -2.20 9.35 0.15
C ARG A 39 -1.08 8.36 0.44
N ILE A 40 -1.41 7.15 0.91
CA ILE A 40 -0.45 6.05 1.10
C ILE A 40 0.23 5.71 -0.22
N GLU A 41 -0.54 5.47 -1.28
CA GLU A 41 0.01 5.08 -2.59
C GLU A 41 0.88 6.16 -3.24
N ARG A 42 0.68 7.43 -2.88
CA ARG A 42 1.52 8.55 -3.32
C ARG A 42 2.70 8.85 -2.38
N GLY A 43 2.82 8.14 -1.26
CA GLY A 43 3.85 8.38 -0.24
C GLY A 43 3.68 9.72 0.48
N GLU A 44 2.47 10.26 0.56
CA GLU A 44 2.16 11.55 1.24
C GLU A 44 1.97 11.38 2.76
N VAL A 45 1.94 10.13 3.23
CA VAL A 45 1.79 9.76 4.64
C VAL A 45 2.66 8.55 4.96
N ASN A 46 3.14 8.52 6.19
CA ASN A 46 3.76 7.33 6.75
C ASN A 46 2.68 6.34 7.19
N ILE A 47 2.93 5.04 6.97
CA ILE A 47 2.08 3.97 7.47
C ILE A 47 2.77 3.22 8.61
N THR A 48 1.97 2.64 9.49
CA THR A 48 2.47 1.73 10.53
C THR A 48 2.82 0.38 9.90
N VAL A 49 3.71 -0.37 10.56
CA VAL A 49 4.03 -1.75 10.17
C VAL A 49 2.76 -2.62 10.15
N HIS A 50 1.87 -2.46 11.14
CA HIS A 50 0.59 -3.18 11.16
C HIS A 50 -0.23 -2.95 9.88
N LYS A 51 -0.37 -1.68 9.44
CA LYS A 51 -1.15 -1.37 8.23
C LYS A 51 -0.47 -1.89 6.97
N LEU A 52 0.87 -1.92 6.92
CA LEU A 52 1.62 -2.55 5.82
C LEU A 52 1.29 -4.06 5.72
N TYR A 53 1.31 -4.78 6.85
CA TYR A 53 1.00 -6.21 6.88
C TYR A 53 -0.46 -6.50 6.52
N GLU A 54 -1.39 -5.67 6.97
CA GLU A 54 -2.80 -5.77 6.62
C GLU A 54 -3.04 -5.58 5.11
N ILE A 55 -2.40 -4.57 4.52
CA ILE A 55 -2.45 -4.33 3.07
C ILE A 55 -1.83 -5.51 2.31
N ALA A 56 -0.65 -5.99 2.75
CA ALA A 56 0.02 -7.15 2.16
C ALA A 56 -0.89 -8.39 2.17
N HIS A 57 -1.55 -8.65 3.30
CA HIS A 57 -2.47 -9.77 3.47
C HIS A 57 -3.67 -9.68 2.51
N ILE A 58 -4.32 -8.51 2.42
CA ILE A 58 -5.46 -8.29 1.51
C ILE A 58 -5.03 -8.38 0.05
N LEU A 59 -3.84 -7.88 -0.26
CA LEU A 59 -3.23 -8.02 -1.57
C LEU A 59 -2.61 -9.41 -1.78
N GLU A 60 -2.76 -10.36 -0.85
CA GLU A 60 -2.17 -11.71 -0.86
C GLU A 60 -0.75 -11.74 -1.44
N VAL A 61 0.10 -10.87 -0.89
CA VAL A 61 1.54 -10.82 -1.16
C VAL A 61 2.28 -10.87 0.17
N GLU A 62 3.52 -11.35 0.13
CA GLU A 62 4.39 -11.28 1.29
C GLU A 62 4.79 -9.81 1.58
N PRO A 63 4.90 -9.39 2.85
CA PRO A 63 5.25 -8.00 3.21
C PRO A 63 6.54 -7.50 2.56
N HIS A 64 7.53 -8.38 2.37
CA HIS A 64 8.81 -8.03 1.74
C HIS A 64 8.68 -7.60 0.27
N VAL A 65 7.56 -7.94 -0.41
CA VAL A 65 7.27 -7.48 -1.78
C VAL A 65 6.98 -5.98 -1.80
N ILE A 66 6.43 -5.44 -0.71
CA ILE A 66 6.09 -4.02 -0.55
C ILE A 66 7.29 -3.20 -0.04
N LEU A 67 8.26 -3.84 0.60
CA LEU A 67 9.46 -3.18 1.12
C LEU A 67 10.47 -2.91 0.00
N PRO A 68 11.16 -1.76 0.01
CA PRO A 68 12.21 -1.48 -0.96
C PRO A 68 13.41 -2.41 -0.77
N LYS A 69 14.06 -2.75 -1.87
CA LYS A 69 15.34 -3.46 -1.91
C LYS A 69 16.46 -2.43 -1.87
N ASP A 70 16.80 -1.98 -0.67
CA ASP A 70 18.01 -1.19 -0.42
C ASP A 70 19.13 -2.10 0.09
#